data_AF-A0A938WH90-F1
#
_entry.id   AF-A0A938WH90-F1
#
_cell.length_a   1.000
_cell.length_b   1.000
_cell.length_c   1.000
_cell.angle_alpha   90.00
_cell.angle_beta   90.00
_cell.angle_gamma   90.00
#
_symmetry.space_group_name_H-M   'P 1'
#
loop_
_entity.id
_entity.type
_entity.pdbx_description
1 polymer ?
#
loop_
_entity_poly.entity_id
_entity_poly.type
_entity_poly.pdbx_seq_one_letter_code
_entity_poly.pdbx_strand_id
1 'polypeptide(L)' 'MRIRRAGPLLIALALSACGGQEAEPEEPPLAVEDTVFGDLVGTQDKVRDRTNAAMESHREAFEQQLEAGEGSAPAE' A
#
# COMPACT_ATOMS: atom_id res chain seq x y z
N MET A 1 -64.47 2.60 -31.52
CA MET A 1 -64.32 2.61 -30.04
C MET A 1 -62.84 2.64 -29.70
N ARG A 2 -62.48 3.42 -28.68
CA ARG A 2 -61.13 3.93 -28.38
C ARG A 2 -60.26 2.90 -27.65
N ILE A 3 -59.20 2.40 -28.29
CA ILE A 3 -58.06 1.77 -27.59
C ILE A 3 -57.12 2.93 -27.19
N ARG A 4 -57.34 3.50 -25.99
CA ARG A 4 -56.57 4.66 -25.48
C ARG A 4 -55.99 4.44 -24.08
N ARG A 5 -55.74 3.19 -23.65
CA ARG A 5 -55.28 2.91 -22.28
C ARG A 5 -54.15 1.85 -22.17
N ALA A 6 -53.38 1.61 -23.22
CA ALA A 6 -52.22 0.70 -23.16
C ALA A 6 -50.89 1.40 -22.80
N GLY A 7 -50.85 2.74 -22.80
CA GLY A 7 -49.63 3.52 -22.58
C GLY A 7 -49.00 3.42 -21.17
N PRO A 8 -49.76 3.50 -20.05
CA PRO A 8 -49.14 3.59 -18.74
C PRO A 8 -48.62 2.24 -18.21
N LEU A 9 -49.10 1.11 -18.75
CA LEU A 9 -48.71 -0.23 -18.29
C LEU A 9 -47.30 -0.60 -18.74
N LEU A 10 -46.89 -0.17 -19.93
CA LEU A 10 -45.55 -0.45 -20.47
C LEU A 10 -44.44 0.35 -19.77
N ILE A 11 -44.76 1.55 -19.26
CA ILE A 11 -43.82 2.38 -18.53
C ILE A 11 -43.52 1.78 -17.15
N ALA A 12 -44.53 1.26 -16.46
CA ALA A 12 -44.36 0.61 -15.15
C ALA A 12 -43.50 -0.66 -15.22
N LEU A 13 -43.61 -1.44 -16.31
CA LEU A 13 -42.77 -2.62 -16.56
C LEU A 13 -41.31 -2.28 -16.89
N ALA A 14 -41.05 -1.11 -17.48
CA ALA A 14 -39.68 -0.66 -17.75
C ALA A 14 -38.95 -0.22 -16.46
N LEU A 15 -39.68 0.31 -15.46
CA LEU A 15 -39.10 0.75 -14.19
C LEU A 15 -38.75 -0.42 -13.26
N SER A 16 -39.42 -1.57 -13.36
CA SER A 16 -39.07 -2.76 -12.55
C SER A 16 -37.81 -3.49 -13.04
N ALA A 17 -37.32 -3.15 -14.24
CA ALA A 17 -36.11 -3.75 -14.81
C ALA A 17 -34.82 -2.97 -14.51
N CYS A 18 -34.91 -1.79 -13.85
CA CYS A 18 -33.77 -0.90 -13.62
C CYS A 18 -33.54 -0.56 -12.13
N GLY A 19 -34.08 -1.36 -11.20
CA GLY A 19 -33.99 -1.07 -9.76
C GLY A 19 -33.63 -2.24 -8.86
N GLY A 20 -33.34 -3.42 -9.44
CA GLY A 20 -32.99 -4.63 -8.69
C GLY A 20 -31.59 -5.08 -9.04
N GLN A 21 -30.59 -4.23 -8.79
CA GLN A 21 -29.22 -4.75 -8.69
C GLN A 21 -29.14 -5.38 -7.31
N GLU A 22 -29.44 -6.68 -7.25
CA GLU A 22 -29.07 -7.49 -6.11
C GLU A 22 -27.59 -7.21 -5.85
N ALA A 23 -27.26 -6.83 -4.62
CA ALA A 23 -25.89 -6.69 -4.20
C ALA A 23 -25.27 -8.09 -4.32
N GLU A 24 -24.62 -8.35 -5.44
CA GLU A 24 -23.74 -9.50 -5.56
C GLU A 24 -22.80 -9.45 -4.36
N PRO A 25 -22.57 -10.58 -3.67
CA PRO A 25 -21.64 -10.60 -2.55
C PRO A 25 -20.30 -10.10 -3.08
N GLU A 26 -19.90 -8.88 -2.69
CA GLU A 26 -18.59 -8.35 -3.03
C GLU A 26 -17.55 -9.34 -2.52
N GLU A 27 -16.80 -9.93 -3.44
CA GLU A 27 -15.69 -10.80 -3.06
C GLU A 27 -14.76 -9.99 -2.16
N PRO A 28 -14.29 -10.57 -1.04
CA PRO A 28 -13.41 -9.86 -0.14
C PRO A 28 -12.17 -9.39 -0.91
N PRO A 29 -11.65 -8.19 -0.62
CA PRO A 29 -10.46 -7.69 -1.28
C PRO A 29 -9.31 -8.70 -1.11
N LEU A 30 -8.56 -8.92 -2.18
CA LEU A 30 -7.41 -9.83 -2.19
C LEU A 30 -6.44 -9.46 -1.06
N ALA A 31 -5.96 -10.48 -0.34
CA ALA A 31 -4.89 -10.31 0.62
C ALA A 31 -3.64 -9.82 -0.11
N VAL A 32 -2.87 -8.91 0.50
CA VAL A 32 -1.74 -8.25 -0.18
C VAL A 32 -0.65 -9.27 -0.54
N GLU A 33 -0.51 -10.31 0.26
CA GLU A 33 0.38 -11.45 0.08
C GLU A 33 0.07 -12.24 -1.20
N ASP A 34 -1.20 -12.24 -1.64
CA ASP A 34 -1.66 -12.91 -2.85
C ASP A 34 -1.53 -12.03 -4.11
N THR A 35 -0.97 -10.82 -3.96
CA THR A 35 -0.77 -9.87 -5.06
C THR A 35 0.71 -9.73 -5.40
N VAL A 36 0.99 -9.20 -6.60
CA VAL A 36 2.35 -8.78 -7.01
C VAL A 36 2.97 -7.72 -6.09
N PHE A 37 2.18 -7.09 -5.21
CA PHE A 37 2.66 -6.13 -4.23
C PHE A 37 3.14 -6.78 -2.93
N GLY A 38 2.81 -8.04 -2.66
CA GLY A 38 3.21 -8.76 -1.44
C GLY A 38 4.73 -8.71 -1.21
N ASP A 39 5.51 -8.96 -2.26
CA ASP A 39 6.98 -8.88 -2.22
C ASP A 39 7.51 -7.47 -1.98
N LEU A 40 6.75 -6.45 -2.35
CA LEU A 40 7.10 -5.04 -2.20
C LEU A 40 6.80 -4.53 -0.78
N VAL A 41 5.90 -5.19 -0.05
CA VAL A 41 5.58 -4.84 1.34
C VAL A 41 6.85 -4.97 2.21
N GLY A 42 7.18 -3.89 2.93
CA GLY A 42 8.33 -3.84 3.82
C GLY A 42 9.70 -3.69 3.14
N THR A 43 9.77 -3.52 1.82
CA THR A 43 11.03 -3.25 1.11
C THR A 43 11.66 -1.92 1.55
N GLN A 44 10.86 -0.87 1.75
CA GLN A 44 11.32 0.41 2.27
C GLN A 44 11.93 0.27 3.66
N ASP A 45 11.26 -0.43 4.57
CA ASP A 45 11.77 -0.65 5.93
C ASP A 45 13.08 -1.43 5.90
N LYS A 46 13.17 -2.51 5.11
CA LYS A 46 14.41 -3.27 4.92
C LYS A 46 15.56 -2.42 4.39
N VAL A 47 15.30 -1.53 3.44
CA VAL A 47 16.31 -0.61 2.89
C VAL A 47 16.73 0.43 3.94
N ARG A 48 15.78 0.99 4.68
CA ARG A 48 16.05 1.94 5.75
C ARG A 48 16.92 1.31 6.84
N ASP A 49 16.57 0.11 7.29
CA ASP A 49 17.29 -0.59 8.36
C ASP A 49 18.72 -0.95 7.93
N ARG A 50 18.91 -1.42 6.69
CA ARG A 50 20.25 -1.64 6.12
C ARG A 50 21.07 -0.36 6.07
N THR A 51 20.46 0.75 5.66
CA THR A 51 21.15 2.04 5.55
C THR A 51 21.58 2.56 6.91
N ASN A 52 20.69 2.46 7.91
CA ASN A 52 21.00 2.85 9.29
C ASN A 52 22.16 2.01 9.85
N ALA A 53 22.13 0.69 9.66
CA ALA A 53 23.21 -0.19 10.11
C ALA A 53 24.56 0.17 9.46
N ALA A 54 24.56 0.46 8.16
CA ALA A 54 25.78 0.89 7.46
C ALA A 54 26.31 2.23 7.98
N MET A 55 25.43 3.22 8.20
CA MET A 55 25.79 4.53 8.74
C MET A 55 26.35 4.43 10.16
N GLU A 56 25.76 3.59 11.00
CA GLU A 56 26.25 3.37 12.37
C GLU A 56 27.65 2.76 12.36
N SER A 57 27.87 1.71 11.56
CA SER A 57 29.20 1.09 11.44
C SER A 57 30.28 2.07 10.96
N HIS A 58 29.90 2.98 10.05
CA HIS A 58 30.80 4.01 9.55
C HIS A 58 31.10 5.04 10.64
N ARG A 59 30.10 5.46 11.41
CA ARG A 59 30.27 6.36 12.55
C ARG A 59 31.23 5.79 13.57
N GLU A 60 31.02 4.55 14.01
CA GLU A 60 31.89 3.87 14.98
C GLU A 60 33.34 3.79 14.49
N ALA A 61 33.55 3.45 13.20
CA ALA A 61 34.88 3.40 12.61
C ALA A 61 35.58 4.77 12.57
N PHE A 62 34.82 5.85 12.39
CA PHE A 62 35.34 7.21 12.43
C PHE A 62 35.68 7.65 13.86
N GLU A 63 34.82 7.36 14.83
CA GLU A 63 35.07 7.66 16.24
C GLU A 63 36.34 6.94 16.73
N GLN A 64 36.53 5.66 16.39
CA GLN A 64 37.76 4.93 16.71
C GLN A 64 39.03 5.57 16.11
N GLN A 65 38.94 6.07 14.87
CA GLN A 65 40.08 6.76 14.22
C GLN A 65 40.40 8.09 14.90
N LEU A 66 39.37 8.84 15.31
CA LEU A 66 39.55 10.10 16.03
C LEU A 66 40.20 9.83 17.40
N GLU A 67 39.71 8.86 18.16
CA GLU A 67 40.29 8.48 19.45
C GLU A 67 41.76 8.03 19.30
N ALA A 68 42.07 7.24 18.27
CA ALA A 68 43.44 6.81 17.99
C ALA A 68 44.36 7.98 17.59
N GLY A 69 43.84 8.99 16.90
CA GLY A 69 44.59 10.18 16.49
C GLY A 69 44.78 11.21 17.61
N GLU A 70 43.82 11.35 18.51
CA GLU A 70 43.89 12.28 19.65
C GLU A 70 44.79 11.75 20.79
N GLY A 71 45.01 10.44 20.87
CA GLY A 71 45.89 9.81 21.87
C GLY A 71 47.39 9.85 21.57
N SER A 72 47.82 10.26 20.37
CA SER A 72 49.23 10.31 19.97
C SER A 72 49.81 11.72 20.03
N ALA A 73 49.84 12.34 21.21
CA ALA A 73 50.76 13.45 21.44
C ALA A 73 52.18 12.86 21.62
N PRO A 74 53.18 13.26 20.81
CA PRO A 74 54.56 12.83 21.06
C PRO A 74 54.98 13.37 22.43
N ALA A 75 55.59 12.50 23.25
CA ALA A 75 56.23 12.91 24.49
C ALA A 75 57.42 13.83 24.16
N GLU A 76 57.34 15.10 24.56
CA GLU A 76 58.50 15.99 24.68
C GLU A 76 59.06 15.95 26.11
#